data_AF-A0AA38UBH9-F1
#
_entry.id   AF-A0AA38UBH9-F1
#
_cell.length_a   1.000
_cell.length_b   1.000
_cell.length_c   1.000
_cell.angle_alpha   90.00
_cell.angle_beta   90.00
_cell.angle_gamma   90.00
#
_symmetry.space_group_name_H-M   'P 1'
#
loop_
_entity.id
_entity.type
_entity.pdbx_description
1 polymer ?
#
loop_
_entity_poly.entity_id
_entity_poly.type
_entity_poly.pdbx_seq_one_letter_code
_entity_poly.pdbx_strand_id
1 'polypeptide(L)'
;MSNSSTSTNSTANPAVLGIEAYALCVYLEEGQNPDMQGYAVRLSNFIVNVCLALLIRYSEEDIAESVTVLLLQIYTLLACAFISLIRKQLSVADAHFALTSTVSPLALYLLYASLRTLFRKSSYLFRRLGDHCRTYLVLSLLMLPMWIVMNVLIYFADVFSGEACPPITLDAWFLFETEAVITSFVFASVFTGFIIVVWIVYFLRHFGDIRREYRRHKVKATRWKWFGWLQWAPLSFKSLVIAEWDVITKSHPWVLTLSIGTTYVIWGSSLFLYVSDIGEFYYDLVAEIQMQNGIAVDPYTPPAGYDPLGFGQLLAAAVAFPPLWQVLWMIWGSRGKLLTWIKGYPTSLWNGTVFLFTGRRNPWKKVLARRDGSYPSSNSMYDSIPLAGANEDGVPTLKSASSFATGPEEKFEMEDEFVGSKSESTTTLYDPYYNPTFGKRGKRNSGEGVVPEP
;
A
#
# COMPACT_ATOMS: atom_id res chain seq x y z
N MET A 1 42.29 -5.18 -53.19
CA MET A 1 43.54 -4.79 -52.49
C MET A 1 43.15 -3.70 -51.52
N SER A 2 43.13 -3.86 -50.20
CA SER A 2 43.80 -4.76 -49.27
C SER A 2 42.82 -5.25 -48.21
N ASN A 3 42.79 -6.56 -47.99
CA ASN A 3 42.24 -7.15 -46.77
C ASN A 3 43.01 -6.59 -45.57
N SER A 4 42.34 -5.84 -44.68
CA SER A 4 42.76 -5.74 -43.29
C SER A 4 41.87 -6.66 -42.46
N SER A 5 42.26 -7.92 -42.43
CA SER A 5 41.88 -8.87 -41.41
C SER A 5 42.43 -8.39 -40.07
N THR A 6 41.68 -7.53 -39.37
CA THR A 6 41.87 -7.34 -37.94
C THR A 6 40.99 -8.35 -37.24
N SER A 7 41.60 -9.50 -36.93
CA SER A 7 41.06 -10.47 -36.00
C SER A 7 40.94 -9.83 -34.61
N THR A 8 39.76 -9.36 -34.26
CA THR A 8 39.35 -9.30 -32.85
C THR A 8 38.51 -10.54 -32.59
N ASN A 9 39.18 -11.57 -32.09
CA ASN A 9 38.55 -12.66 -31.36
C ASN A 9 37.79 -12.04 -30.17
N SER A 10 36.53 -11.68 -30.36
CA SER A 10 35.59 -11.65 -29.26
C SER A 10 34.92 -13.02 -29.25
N THR A 11 35.40 -13.89 -28.37
CA THR A 11 34.63 -15.02 -27.84
C THR A 11 33.45 -14.46 -27.04
N ALA A 12 32.55 -13.71 -27.70
CA ALA A 12 31.32 -13.26 -27.09
C ALA A 12 30.49 -14.53 -26.85
N ASN A 13 30.28 -14.84 -25.57
CA ASN A 13 29.40 -15.91 -25.13
C ASN A 13 28.09 -15.81 -25.95
N PRO A 14 27.57 -16.90 -26.52
CA PRO A 14 26.32 -16.87 -27.31
C PRO A 14 25.16 -16.20 -26.55
N ALA A 15 25.16 -16.25 -25.21
CA ALA A 15 24.22 -15.51 -24.38
C ALA A 15 24.35 -13.98 -24.52
N VAL A 16 25.57 -13.45 -24.57
CA VAL A 16 25.85 -12.01 -24.72
C VAL A 16 25.41 -11.51 -26.09
N LEU A 17 25.67 -12.28 -27.16
CA LEU A 17 25.19 -11.95 -28.52
C LEU A 17 23.66 -11.98 -28.61
N GLY A 18 23.01 -12.91 -27.90
CA GLY A 18 21.55 -12.97 -27.83
C GLY A 18 20.94 -11.78 -27.09
N ILE A 19 21.59 -11.31 -26.03
CA ILE A 19 21.19 -10.11 -25.27
C ILE A 19 21.37 -8.85 -26.12
N GLU A 20 22.53 -8.70 -26.78
CA GLU A 20 22.84 -7.54 -27.62
C GLU A 20 21.86 -7.44 -28.81
N ALA A 21 21.60 -8.55 -29.50
CA ALA A 21 20.67 -8.58 -30.62
C ALA A 21 19.22 -8.28 -30.19
N TYR A 22 18.82 -8.72 -28.99
CA TYR A 22 17.53 -8.37 -28.42
C TYR A 22 17.44 -6.89 -28.06
N ALA A 23 18.41 -6.36 -27.31
CA ALA A 23 18.44 -4.95 -26.91
C ALA A 23 18.44 -4.01 -28.11
N LEU A 24 19.22 -4.34 -29.14
CA LEU A 24 19.31 -3.56 -30.38
C LEU A 24 18.01 -3.61 -31.18
N CYS A 25 17.34 -4.76 -31.25
CA CYS A 25 16.00 -4.85 -31.82
C CYS A 25 15.01 -3.98 -31.05
N VAL A 26 14.95 -4.11 -29.71
CA VAL A 26 14.03 -3.34 -28.89
C VAL A 26 14.27 -1.85 -29.07
N TYR A 27 15.53 -1.41 -29.09
CA TYR A 27 15.88 -0.02 -29.40
C TYR A 27 15.33 0.47 -30.75
N LEU A 28 15.50 -0.33 -31.82
CA LEU A 28 15.11 0.08 -33.18
C LEU A 28 13.60 0.01 -33.43
N GLU A 29 12.92 -0.97 -32.83
CA GLU A 29 11.52 -1.30 -33.10
C GLU A 29 10.55 -0.82 -32.03
N GLU A 30 11.01 -0.56 -30.80
CA GLU A 30 10.17 -0.04 -29.71
C GLU A 30 9.96 1.46 -29.91
N GLY A 31 9.17 1.79 -30.92
CA GLY A 31 8.60 3.11 -31.08
C GLY A 31 7.85 3.48 -29.81
N GLN A 32 8.29 4.54 -29.15
CA GLN A 32 7.64 5.03 -27.94
C GLN A 32 6.15 5.26 -28.20
N ASN A 33 5.29 4.68 -27.37
CA ASN A 33 3.91 5.11 -27.29
C ASN A 33 3.77 6.12 -26.14
N PRO A 34 3.90 7.44 -26.42
CA PRO A 34 3.77 8.46 -25.40
C PRO A 34 2.41 8.39 -24.72
N ASP A 35 1.36 7.85 -25.34
CA ASP A 35 0.03 7.75 -24.72
C ASP A 35 -0.07 6.67 -23.64
N MET A 36 0.77 5.63 -23.69
CA MET A 36 0.78 4.57 -22.68
C MET A 36 1.81 4.82 -21.59
N GLN A 37 3.02 5.17 -21.98
CA GLN A 37 4.10 5.34 -21.02
C GLN A 37 4.34 6.79 -20.66
N GLY A 38 3.83 7.80 -21.35
CA GLY A 38 4.32 9.17 -21.13
C GLY A 38 4.20 9.69 -19.70
N TYR A 39 5.00 10.71 -19.39
CA TYR A 39 5.20 11.26 -18.05
C TYR A 39 3.90 11.52 -17.28
N ALA A 40 2.88 12.08 -17.93
CA ALA A 40 1.59 12.38 -17.31
C ALA A 40 0.85 11.11 -16.86
N VAL A 41 0.93 10.01 -17.60
CA VAL A 41 0.31 8.71 -17.24
C VAL A 41 0.97 8.15 -15.99
N ARG A 42 2.30 8.21 -15.91
CA ARG A 42 3.04 7.69 -14.75
C ARG A 42 2.74 8.51 -13.49
N LEU A 43 2.81 9.83 -13.63
CA LEU A 43 2.54 10.76 -12.54
C LEU A 43 1.07 10.66 -12.07
N SER A 44 0.12 10.58 -13.00
CA SER A 44 -1.29 10.43 -12.66
C SER A 44 -1.55 9.10 -11.96
N ASN A 45 -1.00 7.99 -12.47
CA ASN A 45 -1.11 6.68 -11.82
C ASN A 45 -0.55 6.70 -10.39
N PHE A 46 0.60 7.35 -10.20
CA PHE A 46 1.19 7.52 -8.88
C PHE A 46 0.27 8.31 -7.93
N ILE A 47 -0.17 9.49 -8.37
CA ILE A 47 -1.04 10.37 -7.59
C ILE A 47 -2.36 9.67 -7.23
N VAL A 48 -3.01 9.02 -8.20
CA VAL A 48 -4.26 8.28 -8.01
C VAL A 48 -4.08 7.20 -6.94
N ASN A 49 -3.02 6.40 -6.99
CA ASN A 49 -2.77 5.35 -6.00
C ASN A 49 -2.47 5.90 -4.60
N VAL A 50 -1.80 7.05 -4.49
CA VAL A 50 -1.58 7.74 -3.21
C VAL A 50 -2.90 8.27 -2.66
N CYS A 51 -3.69 8.94 -3.50
CA CYS A 51 -5.00 9.49 -3.12
C CYS A 51 -5.96 8.38 -2.66
N LEU A 52 -6.07 7.30 -3.42
CA LEU A 52 -6.90 6.15 -3.04
C LEU A 52 -6.47 5.51 -1.72
N ALA A 53 -5.17 5.43 -1.45
CA ALA A 53 -4.68 4.91 -0.17
C ALA A 53 -5.07 5.82 1.00
N LEU A 54 -5.01 7.14 0.80
CA LEU A 54 -5.49 8.11 1.79
C LEU A 54 -7.00 7.99 2.01
N LEU A 55 -7.79 7.89 0.94
CA LEU A 55 -9.24 7.73 1.01
C LEU A 55 -9.62 6.42 1.73
N ILE A 56 -9.08 5.28 1.33
CA ILE A 56 -9.35 3.99 1.98
C ILE A 56 -8.99 4.01 3.48
N ARG A 57 -7.91 4.73 3.84
CA ARG A 57 -7.46 4.80 5.22
C ARG A 57 -8.30 5.74 6.08
N TYR A 58 -8.64 6.91 5.55
CA TYR A 58 -9.15 8.03 6.35
C TYR A 58 -10.61 8.41 6.04
N SER A 59 -11.17 8.02 4.90
CA SER A 59 -12.59 8.25 4.65
C SER A 59 -13.44 7.36 5.56
N GLU A 60 -14.57 7.89 6.01
CA GLU A 60 -15.53 7.17 6.85
C GLU A 60 -16.63 6.51 6.00
N GLU A 61 -16.95 7.08 4.84
CA GLU A 61 -18.14 6.72 4.04
C GLU A 61 -17.79 6.04 2.70
N ASP A 62 -16.66 6.40 2.05
CA ASP A 62 -16.42 6.08 0.62
C ASP A 62 -15.40 4.97 0.34
N ILE A 63 -15.26 4.02 1.27
CA ILE A 63 -14.21 2.98 1.17
C ILE A 63 -14.51 2.01 0.04
N ALA A 64 -15.78 1.60 -0.11
CA ALA A 64 -16.20 0.67 -1.15
C ALA A 64 -16.00 1.27 -2.55
N GLU A 65 -16.29 2.56 -2.72
CA GLU A 65 -16.06 3.27 -3.98
C GLU A 65 -14.56 3.35 -4.29
N SER A 66 -13.73 3.72 -3.31
CA SER A 66 -12.28 3.79 -3.48
C SER A 66 -11.65 2.44 -3.86
N VAL A 67 -12.12 1.35 -3.22
CA VAL A 67 -11.68 -0.02 -3.57
C VAL A 67 -12.19 -0.43 -4.95
N THR A 68 -13.40 -0.02 -5.33
CA THR A 68 -13.96 -0.28 -6.66
C THR A 68 -13.15 0.43 -7.74
N VAL A 69 -12.81 1.71 -7.55
CA VAL A 69 -11.98 2.48 -8.49
C VAL A 69 -10.61 1.84 -8.65
N LEU A 70 -9.98 1.42 -7.54
CA LEU A 70 -8.70 0.70 -7.59
C LEU A 70 -8.79 -0.60 -8.39
N LEU A 71 -9.78 -1.45 -8.09
CA LEU A 71 -9.95 -2.72 -8.78
C LEU A 71 -10.28 -2.50 -10.25
N LEU A 72 -11.15 -1.54 -10.56
CA LEU A 72 -11.50 -1.18 -11.92
C LEU A 72 -10.25 -0.77 -12.69
N GLN A 73 -9.42 0.12 -12.13
CA GLN A 73 -8.15 0.55 -12.73
C GLN A 73 -7.21 -0.64 -13.00
N ILE A 74 -7.04 -1.54 -12.03
CA ILE A 74 -6.18 -2.72 -12.18
C ILE A 74 -6.72 -3.63 -13.30
N TYR A 75 -8.01 -3.94 -13.26
CA TYR A 75 -8.61 -4.89 -14.21
C TYR A 75 -8.71 -4.34 -15.62
N THR A 76 -9.00 -3.05 -15.80
CA THR A 76 -9.03 -2.43 -17.13
C THR A 76 -7.64 -2.40 -17.74
N LEU A 77 -6.61 -2.00 -16.98
CA LEU A 77 -5.22 -2.02 -17.46
C LEU A 77 -4.77 -3.43 -17.84
N LEU A 78 -5.01 -4.43 -16.99
CA LEU A 78 -4.63 -5.81 -17.29
C LEU A 78 -5.39 -6.36 -18.50
N ALA A 79 -6.70 -6.09 -18.62
CA ALA A 79 -7.50 -6.55 -19.75
C ALA A 79 -7.09 -5.88 -21.07
N CYS A 80 -6.86 -4.56 -21.06
CA CYS A 80 -6.38 -3.82 -22.22
C CYS A 80 -4.99 -4.31 -22.65
N ALA A 81 -4.07 -4.51 -21.69
CA ALA A 81 -2.74 -5.04 -21.97
C ALA A 81 -2.82 -6.46 -22.54
N PHE A 82 -3.62 -7.33 -21.93
CA PHE A 82 -3.85 -8.70 -22.41
C PHE A 82 -4.36 -8.76 -23.85
N ILE A 83 -5.42 -7.99 -24.16
CA ILE A 83 -6.01 -7.94 -25.50
C ILE A 83 -5.00 -7.40 -26.51
N SER A 84 -4.28 -6.34 -26.16
CA SER A 84 -3.32 -5.69 -27.06
C SER A 84 -2.11 -6.58 -27.33
N LEU A 85 -1.64 -7.33 -26.32
CA LEU A 85 -0.56 -8.30 -26.43
C LEU A 85 -0.95 -9.48 -27.34
N ILE A 86 -2.16 -10.05 -27.17
CA ILE A 86 -2.66 -11.11 -28.06
C ILE A 86 -2.78 -10.64 -29.51
N ARG A 87 -3.16 -9.38 -29.71
CA ARG A 87 -3.25 -8.78 -31.05
C ARG A 87 -1.88 -8.41 -31.64
N LYS A 88 -0.79 -8.61 -30.89
CA LYS A 88 0.58 -8.21 -31.28
C LYS A 88 0.69 -6.71 -31.56
N GLN A 89 -0.05 -5.90 -30.80
CA GLN A 89 -0.13 -4.44 -30.92
C GLN A 89 0.48 -3.71 -29.71
N LEU A 90 1.02 -4.46 -28.74
CA LEU A 90 1.57 -3.91 -27.51
C LEU A 90 3.06 -4.24 -27.43
N SER A 91 3.90 -3.23 -27.26
CA SER A 91 5.32 -3.44 -27.04
C SER A 91 5.58 -4.19 -25.73
N VAL A 92 6.77 -4.79 -25.63
CA VAL A 92 7.18 -5.54 -24.43
C VAL A 92 7.34 -4.58 -23.25
N ALA A 93 7.89 -3.38 -23.47
CA ALA A 93 7.97 -2.36 -22.43
C ALA A 93 6.60 -1.86 -21.99
N ASP A 94 5.66 -1.63 -22.92
CA ASP A 94 4.29 -1.20 -22.57
C ASP A 94 3.58 -2.23 -21.71
N ALA A 95 3.82 -3.53 -21.99
CA ALA A 95 3.26 -4.61 -21.22
C ALA A 95 3.86 -4.70 -19.80
N HIS A 96 5.18 -4.56 -19.65
CA HIS A 96 5.83 -4.50 -18.34
C HIS A 96 5.41 -3.25 -17.56
N PHE A 97 5.25 -2.11 -18.23
CA PHE A 97 4.74 -0.88 -17.63
C PHE A 97 3.31 -1.06 -17.10
N ALA A 98 2.42 -1.64 -17.91
CA ALA A 98 1.04 -1.93 -17.51
C ALA A 98 1.01 -2.87 -16.30
N LEU A 99 1.83 -3.92 -16.30
CA LEU A 99 1.95 -4.83 -15.17
C LEU A 99 2.46 -4.11 -13.91
N THR A 100 3.58 -3.38 -14.01
CA THR A 100 4.19 -2.61 -12.89
C THR A 100 3.22 -1.58 -12.32
N SER A 101 2.44 -0.94 -13.18
CA SER A 101 1.40 0.03 -12.81
C SER A 101 0.28 -0.59 -11.97
N THR A 102 -0.01 -1.87 -12.16
CA THR A 102 -1.05 -2.59 -11.40
C THR A 102 -0.55 -3.17 -10.08
N VAL A 103 0.75 -3.44 -9.96
CA VAL A 103 1.39 -3.96 -8.73
C VAL A 103 1.74 -2.82 -7.78
N SER A 104 0.74 -2.03 -7.39
CA SER A 104 0.93 -0.90 -6.48
C SER A 104 0.99 -1.34 -5.00
N PRO A 105 1.59 -0.55 -4.09
CA PRO A 105 1.58 -0.85 -2.65
C PRO A 105 0.17 -1.05 -2.10
N LEU A 106 -0.80 -0.30 -2.62
CA LEU A 106 -2.20 -0.40 -2.24
C LEU A 106 -2.84 -1.71 -2.73
N ALA A 107 -2.54 -2.13 -3.97
CA ALA A 107 -2.99 -3.41 -4.51
C ALA A 107 -2.43 -4.59 -3.71
N LEU A 108 -1.14 -4.54 -3.34
CA LEU A 108 -0.51 -5.53 -2.47
C LEU A 108 -1.14 -5.56 -1.08
N TYR A 109 -1.46 -4.41 -0.50
CA TYR A 109 -2.18 -4.33 0.76
C TYR A 109 -3.57 -4.97 0.67
N LEU A 110 -4.30 -4.71 -0.43
CA LEU A 110 -5.61 -5.30 -0.69
C LEU A 110 -5.54 -6.83 -0.83
N LEU A 111 -4.53 -7.35 -1.55
CA LEU A 111 -4.26 -8.79 -1.67
C LEU A 111 -3.93 -9.40 -0.30
N TYR A 112 -3.07 -8.77 0.48
CA TYR A 112 -2.72 -9.22 1.83
C TYR A 112 -3.93 -9.23 2.77
N ALA A 113 -4.76 -8.19 2.75
CA ALA A 113 -5.98 -8.11 3.53
C ALA A 113 -6.95 -9.25 3.15
N SER A 114 -7.04 -9.55 1.85
CA SER A 114 -7.86 -10.62 1.30
C SER A 114 -7.40 -12.00 1.73
N LEU A 115 -6.10 -12.28 1.62
CA LEU A 115 -5.50 -13.52 2.12
C LEU A 115 -5.74 -13.69 3.62
N ARG A 116 -5.60 -12.61 4.40
CA ARG A 116 -5.87 -12.64 5.85
C ARG A 116 -7.32 -13.00 6.15
N THR A 117 -8.27 -12.41 5.43
CA THR A 117 -9.69 -12.75 5.53
C THR A 117 -9.96 -14.20 5.12
N LEU A 118 -9.33 -14.69 4.05
CA LEU A 118 -9.44 -16.09 3.60
C LEU A 118 -8.98 -17.07 4.70
N PHE A 119 -7.92 -16.73 5.43
CA PHE A 119 -7.45 -17.49 6.60
C PHE A 119 -8.25 -17.23 7.88
N ARG A 120 -9.48 -16.71 7.78
CA ARG A 120 -10.39 -16.42 8.90
C ARG A 120 -9.81 -15.50 9.98
N LYS A 121 -8.89 -14.61 9.60
CA LYS A 121 -8.35 -13.59 10.51
C LYS A 121 -9.03 -12.26 10.22
N SER A 122 -9.31 -11.49 11.27
CA SER A 122 -9.86 -10.15 11.12
C SER A 122 -8.90 -9.26 10.34
N SER A 123 -9.41 -8.59 9.31
CA SER A 123 -8.71 -7.54 8.59
C SER A 123 -9.50 -6.24 8.76
N TYR A 124 -8.77 -5.13 8.96
CA TYR A 124 -9.39 -3.83 9.19
C TYR A 124 -10.20 -3.37 7.97
N LEU A 125 -9.67 -3.60 6.77
CA LEU A 125 -10.32 -3.23 5.50
C LEU A 125 -11.65 -3.96 5.31
N PHE A 126 -11.69 -5.29 5.41
CA PHE A 126 -12.93 -6.05 5.19
C PHE A 126 -13.95 -5.86 6.31
N ARG A 127 -13.52 -5.46 7.52
CA ARG A 127 -14.46 -5.03 8.57
C ARG A 127 -15.21 -3.75 8.19
N ARG A 128 -14.59 -2.87 7.39
CA ARG A 128 -15.21 -1.61 6.94
C ARG A 128 -15.97 -1.75 5.62
N LEU A 129 -15.66 -2.75 4.80
CA LEU A 129 -16.32 -2.98 3.50
C LEU A 129 -17.77 -3.49 3.60
N GLY A 130 -18.22 -3.92 4.78
CA GLY A 130 -19.60 -4.36 5.01
C GLY A 130 -20.02 -5.58 4.17
N ASP A 131 -21.26 -5.56 3.67
CA ASP A 131 -21.96 -6.71 3.08
C ASP A 131 -21.36 -7.22 1.75
N HIS A 132 -20.64 -6.36 1.01
CA HIS A 132 -20.01 -6.72 -0.27
C HIS A 132 -18.63 -7.39 -0.13
N CYS A 133 -18.24 -7.77 1.09
CA CYS A 133 -16.96 -8.37 1.43
C CYS A 133 -16.56 -9.54 0.49
N ARG A 134 -17.50 -10.40 0.10
CA ARG A 134 -17.19 -11.59 -0.72
C ARG A 134 -16.75 -11.25 -2.14
N THR A 135 -17.38 -10.26 -2.78
CA THR A 135 -17.04 -9.86 -4.16
C THR A 135 -15.64 -9.26 -4.20
N TYR A 136 -15.36 -8.31 -3.32
CA TYR A 136 -14.03 -7.69 -3.21
C TYR A 136 -12.96 -8.71 -2.82
N LEU A 137 -13.28 -9.70 -1.98
CA LEU A 137 -12.35 -10.78 -1.63
C LEU A 137 -11.94 -11.59 -2.87
N VAL A 138 -12.92 -12.03 -3.67
CA VAL A 138 -12.65 -12.82 -4.89
C VAL A 138 -11.87 -12.00 -5.90
N LEU A 139 -12.31 -10.78 -6.20
CA LEU A 139 -11.63 -9.88 -7.12
C LEU A 139 -10.21 -9.55 -6.66
N SER A 140 -9.98 -9.37 -5.37
CA SER A 140 -8.63 -9.09 -4.89
C SER A 140 -7.70 -10.30 -5.01
N LEU A 141 -8.20 -11.50 -4.74
CA LEU A 141 -7.42 -12.74 -4.87
C LEU A 141 -7.11 -13.07 -6.33
N LEU A 142 -7.99 -12.70 -7.26
CA LEU A 142 -7.82 -12.93 -8.70
C LEU A 142 -6.75 -12.03 -9.34
N MET A 143 -6.34 -10.93 -8.67
CA MET A 143 -5.22 -10.11 -9.13
C MET A 143 -3.92 -10.91 -9.26
N LEU A 144 -3.60 -11.77 -8.28
CA LEU A 144 -2.37 -12.56 -8.26
C LEU A 144 -2.23 -13.50 -9.47
N PRO A 145 -3.20 -14.39 -9.78
CA PRO A 145 -3.11 -15.23 -10.97
C PRO A 145 -3.10 -14.40 -12.25
N MET A 146 -3.80 -13.26 -12.33
CA MET A 146 -3.74 -12.38 -13.50
C MET A 146 -2.35 -11.77 -13.70
N TRP A 147 -1.67 -11.34 -12.63
CA TRP A 147 -0.29 -10.86 -12.71
C TRP A 147 0.67 -11.95 -13.21
N ILE A 148 0.54 -13.17 -12.69
CA ILE A 148 1.34 -14.31 -13.12
C ILE A 148 1.08 -14.62 -14.60
N VAL A 149 -0.19 -14.71 -15.01
CA VAL A 149 -0.57 -14.98 -16.40
C VAL A 149 -0.03 -13.89 -17.33
N MET A 150 -0.17 -12.61 -16.97
CA MET A 150 0.37 -11.51 -17.77
C MET A 150 1.89 -11.58 -17.89
N ASN A 151 2.61 -11.82 -16.79
CA ASN A 151 4.08 -11.93 -16.84
C ASN A 151 4.53 -13.11 -17.72
N VAL A 152 3.86 -14.26 -17.62
CA VAL A 152 4.11 -15.41 -18.50
C VAL A 152 3.78 -15.10 -19.97
N LEU A 153 2.70 -14.37 -20.24
CA LEU A 153 2.33 -13.99 -21.61
C LEU A 153 3.33 -13.02 -22.21
N ILE A 154 3.87 -12.08 -21.43
CA ILE A 154 4.92 -11.15 -21.87
C ILE A 154 6.16 -11.94 -22.31
N TYR A 155 6.56 -12.96 -21.55
CA TYR A 155 7.67 -13.84 -21.93
C TYR A 155 7.42 -14.57 -23.26
N PHE A 156 6.19 -15.05 -23.49
CA PHE A 156 5.82 -15.73 -24.74
C PHE A 156 5.36 -14.79 -25.86
N ALA A 157 5.40 -13.47 -25.63
CA ALA A 157 4.87 -12.51 -26.57
C ALA A 157 5.79 -12.44 -27.79
N ASP A 158 5.35 -13.08 -28.87
CA ASP A 158 5.98 -12.98 -30.19
C ASP A 158 5.57 -11.66 -30.87
N VAL A 159 5.82 -10.55 -30.17
CA VAL A 159 5.40 -9.19 -30.54
C VAL A 159 6.12 -8.74 -31.81
N PHE A 160 7.35 -9.20 -32.02
CA PHE A 160 8.19 -8.80 -33.16
C PHE A 160 7.97 -9.63 -34.42
N SER A 161 6.89 -10.41 -34.52
CA SER A 161 6.64 -11.28 -35.68
C SER A 161 6.51 -10.59 -37.06
N GLY A 162 6.66 -9.26 -37.11
CA GLY A 162 6.74 -8.47 -38.33
C GLY A 162 8.16 -8.23 -38.86
N GLU A 163 9.21 -8.22 -38.02
CA GLU A 163 10.57 -7.80 -38.41
C GLU A 163 11.67 -8.67 -37.77
N ALA A 164 12.92 -8.47 -38.24
CA ALA A 164 14.11 -9.33 -38.07
C ALA A 164 14.67 -9.46 -36.63
N CYS A 165 13.80 -9.50 -35.62
CA CYS A 165 14.16 -9.56 -34.23
C CYS A 165 14.18 -11.00 -33.69
N PRO A 166 15.19 -11.37 -32.88
CA PRO A 166 15.20 -12.66 -32.22
C PRO A 166 14.09 -12.74 -31.17
N PRO A 167 13.52 -13.93 -30.93
CA PRO A 167 12.57 -14.13 -29.85
C PRO A 167 13.20 -13.81 -28.49
N ILE A 168 12.38 -13.37 -27.53
CA ILE A 168 12.83 -13.08 -26.15
C ILE A 168 13.47 -14.34 -25.57
N THR A 169 14.76 -14.25 -25.21
CA THR A 169 15.46 -15.33 -24.51
C THR A 169 15.25 -15.20 -23.01
N LEU A 170 15.34 -16.32 -22.27
CA LEU A 170 15.24 -16.31 -20.81
C LEU A 170 16.32 -15.44 -20.16
N ASP A 171 17.53 -15.43 -20.73
CA ASP A 171 18.64 -14.62 -20.25
C ASP A 171 18.37 -13.12 -20.42
N ALA A 172 17.86 -12.69 -21.57
CA ALA A 172 17.49 -11.29 -21.82
C ALA A 172 16.33 -10.83 -20.93
N TRP A 173 15.30 -11.67 -20.75
CA TRP A 173 14.18 -11.38 -19.85
C TRP A 173 14.65 -11.25 -18.39
N PHE A 174 15.50 -12.18 -17.93
CA PHE A 174 16.04 -12.13 -16.57
C PHE A 174 16.93 -10.91 -16.35
N LEU A 175 17.72 -10.52 -17.35
CA LEU A 175 18.55 -9.32 -17.28
C LEU A 175 17.70 -8.06 -17.16
N PHE A 176 16.64 -7.93 -17.96
CA PHE A 176 15.70 -6.82 -17.88
C PHE A 176 15.04 -6.71 -16.49
N GLU A 177 14.49 -7.81 -15.98
CA GLU A 177 13.88 -7.85 -14.64
C GLU A 177 14.91 -7.54 -13.54
N THR A 178 16.14 -8.05 -13.67
CA THR A 178 17.22 -7.78 -12.72
C THR A 178 17.60 -6.32 -12.72
N GLU A 179 17.73 -5.69 -13.89
CA GLU A 179 18.08 -4.27 -14.00
C GLU A 179 16.98 -3.37 -13.46
N ALA A 180 15.72 -3.70 -13.74
CA ALA A 180 14.58 -3.01 -13.17
C ALA A 180 14.56 -3.10 -11.63
N VAL A 181 14.89 -4.28 -11.08
CA VAL A 181 15.02 -4.47 -9.64
C VAL A 181 16.22 -3.69 -9.07
N ILE A 182 17.38 -3.73 -9.73
CA ILE A 182 18.59 -3.02 -9.28
C ILE A 182 18.34 -1.53 -9.25
N THR A 183 17.79 -0.95 -10.31
CA THR A 183 17.54 0.49 -10.36
C THR A 183 16.52 0.92 -9.32
N SER A 184 15.41 0.16 -9.18
CA SER A 184 14.44 0.39 -8.11
C SER A 184 15.10 0.30 -6.73
N PHE A 185 16.03 -0.63 -6.54
CA PHE A 185 16.79 -0.80 -5.31
C PHE A 185 17.78 0.36 -5.08
N VAL A 186 18.43 0.90 -6.11
CA VAL A 186 19.35 2.05 -5.98
C VAL A 186 18.57 3.28 -5.48
N PHE A 187 17.42 3.59 -6.08
CA PHE A 187 16.54 4.66 -5.60
C PHE A 187 16.02 4.40 -4.19
N ALA A 188 15.70 3.14 -3.86
CA ALA A 188 15.29 2.72 -2.53
C ALA A 188 16.40 2.83 -1.49
N SER A 189 17.65 2.60 -1.88
CA SER A 189 18.76 2.26 -0.98
C SER A 189 19.03 3.32 0.08
N VAL A 190 18.88 4.60 -0.26
CA VAL A 190 19.03 5.72 0.67
C VAL A 190 17.97 5.65 1.76
N PHE A 191 16.71 5.45 1.38
CA PHE A 191 15.58 5.37 2.31
C PHE A 191 15.58 4.07 3.10
N THR A 192 15.87 2.94 2.44
CA THR A 192 15.99 1.63 3.07
C THR A 192 17.14 1.60 4.07
N GLY A 193 18.31 2.13 3.70
CA GLY A 193 19.45 2.26 4.60
C GLY A 193 19.13 3.13 5.82
N PHE A 194 18.46 4.26 5.61
CA PHE A 194 17.98 5.11 6.70
C PHE A 194 17.00 4.36 7.63
N ILE A 195 16.01 3.65 7.09
CA ILE A 195 15.07 2.86 7.88
C ILE A 195 15.79 1.76 8.65
N ILE A 196 16.73 1.05 8.04
CA ILE A 196 17.52 -0.02 8.69
C ILE A 196 18.33 0.56 9.85
N VAL A 197 19.01 1.70 9.65
CA VAL A 197 19.78 2.35 10.72
C VAL A 197 18.86 2.76 11.87
N VAL A 198 17.72 3.39 11.56
CA VAL A 198 16.71 3.75 12.57
C VAL A 198 16.22 2.51 13.31
N TRP A 199 15.96 1.41 12.60
CA TRP A 199 15.56 0.13 13.18
C TRP A 199 16.62 -0.49 14.09
N ILE A 200 17.89 -0.50 13.67
CA ILE A 200 19.00 -1.04 14.47
C ILE A 200 19.17 -0.22 15.76
N VAL A 201 19.21 1.11 15.65
CA VAL A 201 19.29 1.99 16.82
C VAL A 201 18.11 1.73 17.76
N TYR A 202 16.91 1.58 17.20
CA TYR A 202 15.72 1.28 17.99
C TYR A 202 15.81 -0.08 18.69
N PHE A 203 16.19 -1.12 17.95
CA PHE A 203 16.31 -2.48 18.44
C PHE A 203 17.30 -2.58 19.60
N LEU A 204 18.50 -2.01 19.43
CA LEU A 204 19.55 -2.03 20.45
C LEU A 204 19.11 -1.27 21.70
N ARG A 205 18.47 -0.11 21.53
CA ARG A 205 18.09 0.75 22.66
C ARG A 205 16.86 0.23 23.42
N HIS A 206 15.89 -0.31 22.70
CA HIS A 206 14.62 -0.77 23.26
C HIS A 206 14.54 -2.28 23.38
N PHE A 207 15.68 -2.97 23.33
CA PHE A 207 15.77 -4.42 23.46
C PHE A 207 15.03 -4.93 24.70
N GLY A 208 15.08 -4.20 25.83
CA GLY A 208 14.34 -4.55 27.04
C GLY A 208 12.81 -4.49 26.89
N ASP A 209 12.30 -3.47 26.19
CA ASP A 209 10.87 -3.30 25.92
C ASP A 209 10.38 -4.36 24.91
N ILE A 210 11.14 -4.56 23.84
CA ILE A 210 10.92 -5.57 22.80
C ILE A 210 10.94 -6.97 23.43
N ARG A 211 11.93 -7.28 24.27
CA ARG A 211 12.04 -8.59 24.94
C ARG A 211 10.86 -8.86 25.85
N ARG A 212 10.31 -7.84 26.53
CA ARG A 212 9.11 -7.99 27.36
C ARG A 212 7.87 -8.29 26.52
N GLU A 213 7.66 -7.55 25.42
CA GLU A 213 6.53 -7.80 24.52
C GLU A 213 6.68 -9.14 23.77
N TYR A 214 7.91 -9.51 23.38
CA TYR A 214 8.26 -10.82 22.84
C TYR A 214 7.86 -11.95 23.79
N ARG A 215 8.21 -11.86 25.08
CA ARG A 215 7.79 -12.86 26.07
C ARG A 215 6.27 -12.97 26.15
N ARG A 216 5.56 -11.83 26.13
CA ARG A 216 4.09 -11.79 26.14
C ARG A 216 3.48 -12.49 24.92
N HIS A 217 4.00 -12.24 23.71
CA HIS A 217 3.54 -12.90 22.49
C HIS A 217 3.90 -14.40 22.45
N LYS A 218 5.09 -14.76 22.95
CA LYS A 218 5.53 -16.16 23.05
C LYS A 218 4.64 -17.00 23.96
N VAL A 219 4.10 -16.42 25.05
CA VAL A 219 3.17 -17.11 25.95
C VAL A 219 1.82 -17.41 25.26
N LYS A 220 1.40 -16.57 24.30
CA LYS A 220 0.16 -16.75 23.55
C LYS A 220 0.28 -17.75 22.38
N ALA A 221 1.50 -18.13 22.00
CA ALA A 221 1.74 -19.01 20.87
C ALA A 221 1.43 -20.47 21.22
N THR A 222 0.43 -21.06 20.55
CA THR A 222 0.11 -22.48 20.66
C THR A 222 1.20 -23.32 19.98
N ARG A 223 1.86 -24.17 20.77
CA ARG A 223 2.85 -25.13 20.29
C ARG A 223 2.17 -26.35 19.70
N TRP A 224 2.67 -26.84 18.56
CA TRP A 224 2.34 -28.16 18.05
C TRP A 224 2.97 -29.23 18.93
N LYS A 225 2.16 -30.24 19.28
CA LYS A 225 2.59 -31.34 20.16
C LYS A 225 3.69 -32.21 19.54
N TRP A 226 3.72 -32.34 18.20
CA TRP A 226 4.56 -33.33 17.51
C TRP A 226 5.81 -32.75 16.83
N PHE A 227 5.83 -31.47 16.45
CA PHE A 227 6.96 -30.82 15.74
C PHE A 227 7.46 -29.57 16.46
N GLY A 228 7.55 -29.61 17.78
CA GLY A 228 7.89 -28.44 18.60
C GLY A 228 9.25 -27.81 18.27
N TRP A 229 10.24 -28.61 17.85
CA TRP A 229 11.59 -28.13 17.51
C TRP A 229 11.61 -27.34 16.20
N LEU A 230 10.95 -27.85 15.16
CA LEU A 230 10.86 -27.20 13.84
C LEU A 230 10.02 -25.91 13.92
N GLN A 231 9.03 -25.87 14.80
CA GLN A 231 8.18 -24.70 15.01
C GLN A 231 8.86 -23.60 15.83
N TRP A 232 9.89 -23.92 16.61
CA TRP A 232 10.48 -22.99 17.58
C TRP A 232 11.14 -21.78 16.92
N ALA A 233 11.91 -22.01 15.85
CA ALA A 233 12.56 -20.95 15.10
C ALA A 233 11.57 -19.99 14.42
N PRO A 234 10.63 -20.46 13.56
CA PRO A 234 9.69 -19.56 12.88
C PRO A 234 8.71 -18.88 13.83
N LEU A 235 8.25 -19.54 14.90
CA LEU A 235 7.42 -18.87 15.92
C LEU A 235 8.20 -17.82 16.69
N SER A 236 9.44 -18.12 17.10
CA SER A 236 10.27 -17.16 17.82
C SER A 236 10.55 -15.95 16.95
N PHE A 237 10.97 -16.17 15.71
CA PHE A 237 11.18 -15.09 14.74
C PHE A 237 9.91 -14.26 14.54
N LYS A 238 8.77 -14.91 14.26
CA LYS A 238 7.49 -14.21 14.10
C LYS A 238 7.10 -13.40 15.34
N SER A 239 7.23 -13.97 16.53
CA SER A 239 6.91 -13.26 17.78
C SER A 239 7.84 -12.08 18.05
N LEU A 240 9.10 -12.18 17.62
CA LEU A 240 10.07 -11.09 17.73
C LEU A 240 9.71 -9.95 16.78
N VAL A 241 9.48 -10.26 15.50
CA VAL A 241 9.06 -9.28 14.49
C VAL A 241 7.75 -8.59 14.90
N ILE A 242 6.76 -9.34 15.41
CA ILE A 242 5.51 -8.75 15.90
C ILE A 242 5.75 -7.85 17.13
N ALA A 243 6.62 -8.27 18.06
CA ALA A 243 6.95 -7.48 19.24
C ALA A 243 7.66 -6.17 18.88
N GLU A 244 8.66 -6.24 17.99
CA GLU A 244 9.35 -5.07 17.44
C GLU A 244 8.36 -4.14 16.76
N TRP A 245 7.56 -4.68 15.85
CA TRP A 245 6.55 -3.92 15.13
C TRP A 245 5.54 -3.24 16.07
N ASP A 246 5.02 -3.96 17.05
CA ASP A 246 4.06 -3.42 18.04
C ASP A 246 4.67 -2.28 18.85
N VAL A 247 5.89 -2.46 19.33
CA VAL A 247 6.58 -1.46 20.16
C VAL A 247 6.90 -0.23 19.31
N ILE A 248 7.45 -0.40 18.11
CA ILE A 248 7.83 0.68 17.19
C ILE A 248 6.60 1.48 16.76
N THR A 249 5.58 0.82 16.19
CA THR A 249 4.45 1.53 15.56
C THR A 249 3.55 2.24 16.56
N LYS A 250 3.37 1.69 17.76
CA LYS A 250 2.56 2.33 18.83
C LYS A 250 3.32 3.44 19.54
N SER A 251 4.63 3.34 19.62
CA SER A 251 5.48 4.38 20.23
C SER A 251 5.71 5.53 19.25
N HIS A 252 5.83 5.23 17.95
CA HIS A 252 6.20 6.18 16.91
C HIS A 252 5.38 5.98 15.64
N PRO A 253 4.18 6.59 15.59
CA PRO A 253 3.35 6.56 14.39
C PRO A 253 4.04 7.09 13.13
N TRP A 254 4.99 8.03 13.28
CA TRP A 254 5.74 8.59 12.16
C TRP A 254 6.62 7.56 11.44
N VAL A 255 7.08 6.50 12.12
CA VAL A 255 7.87 5.42 11.47
C VAL A 255 6.99 4.63 10.50
N LEU A 256 5.70 4.45 10.83
CA LEU A 256 4.75 3.83 9.91
C LEU A 256 4.53 4.72 8.68
N THR A 257 4.34 6.03 8.88
CA THR A 257 4.22 6.99 7.77
C THR A 257 5.46 6.98 6.89
N LEU A 258 6.65 6.98 7.49
CA LEU A 258 7.92 6.90 6.76
C LEU A 258 8.06 5.60 5.98
N SER A 259 7.66 4.47 6.57
CA SER A 259 7.73 3.15 5.92
C SER A 259 6.80 3.10 4.72
N ILE A 260 5.55 3.55 4.87
CA ILE A 260 4.57 3.63 3.78
C ILE A 260 5.08 4.58 2.69
N GLY A 261 5.53 5.78 3.07
CA GLY A 261 6.09 6.75 2.13
C GLY A 261 7.27 6.17 1.35
N THR A 262 8.17 5.45 2.04
CA THR A 262 9.29 4.77 1.39
C THR A 262 8.80 3.70 0.41
N THR A 263 7.83 2.86 0.78
CA THR A 263 7.26 1.87 -0.16
C THR A 263 6.68 2.54 -1.42
N TYR A 264 6.01 3.68 -1.28
CA TYR A 264 5.52 4.44 -2.42
C TYR A 264 6.65 5.08 -3.23
N VAL A 265 7.70 5.61 -2.60
CA VAL A 265 8.87 6.13 -3.32
C VAL A 265 9.57 5.03 -4.11
N ILE A 266 9.71 3.82 -3.54
CA ILE A 266 10.28 2.66 -4.23
C ILE A 266 9.44 2.30 -5.44
N TRP A 267 8.13 2.10 -5.26
CA TRP A 267 7.25 1.77 -6.38
C TRP A 267 7.19 2.90 -7.42
N GLY A 268 7.15 4.16 -6.97
CA GLY A 268 7.22 5.33 -7.83
C GLY A 268 8.51 5.32 -8.65
N SER A 269 9.66 5.01 -8.05
CA SER A 269 10.93 4.88 -8.78
C SER A 269 10.89 3.78 -9.84
N SER A 270 10.16 2.69 -9.59
CA SER A 270 9.92 1.65 -10.60
C SER A 270 9.02 2.13 -11.75
N LEU A 271 8.17 3.14 -11.54
CA LEU A 271 7.49 3.83 -12.64
C LEU A 271 8.43 4.81 -13.35
N PHE A 272 9.34 5.46 -12.62
CA PHE A 272 10.38 6.33 -13.18
C PHE A 272 11.43 5.56 -14.00
N LEU A 273 11.58 4.25 -13.83
CA LEU A 273 12.38 3.43 -14.73
C LEU A 273 11.94 3.51 -16.19
N TYR A 274 10.67 3.80 -16.41
CA TYR A 274 10.15 4.00 -17.75
C TYR A 274 10.37 5.47 -18.21
N VAL A 275 10.86 6.38 -17.35
CA VAL A 275 11.15 7.82 -17.65
C VAL A 275 12.40 8.04 -18.47
N SER A 276 13.45 7.26 -18.24
CA SER A 276 14.47 7.13 -19.29
C SER A 276 13.73 6.64 -20.52
N ASP A 277 13.93 7.35 -21.62
CA ASP A 277 13.53 6.84 -22.92
C ASP A 277 14.04 5.40 -22.96
N ILE A 278 13.13 4.41 -23.00
CA ILE A 278 13.57 3.01 -22.97
C ILE A 278 14.48 2.75 -24.18
N GLY A 279 14.27 3.50 -25.27
CA GLY A 279 15.21 3.60 -26.36
C GLY A 279 16.56 4.17 -25.95
N GLU A 280 16.65 5.23 -25.14
CA GLU A 280 17.94 5.74 -24.58
C GLU A 280 18.60 4.72 -23.66
N PHE A 281 17.84 4.03 -22.79
CA PHE A 281 18.40 2.98 -21.93
C PHE A 281 18.96 1.80 -22.74
N TYR A 282 18.21 1.27 -23.70
CA TYR A 282 18.71 0.20 -24.57
C TYR A 282 19.83 0.69 -25.49
N TYR A 283 19.77 1.93 -25.95
CA TYR A 283 20.84 2.56 -26.69
C TYR A 283 22.11 2.67 -25.84
N ASP A 284 22.03 3.11 -24.59
CA ASP A 284 23.19 3.22 -23.69
C ASP A 284 23.80 1.85 -23.41
N LEU A 285 22.96 0.83 -23.23
CA LEU A 285 23.41 -0.57 -23.06
C LEU A 285 24.15 -1.07 -24.31
N VAL A 286 23.57 -0.86 -25.49
CA VAL A 286 24.17 -1.23 -26.78
C VAL A 286 25.45 -0.43 -27.02
N ALA A 287 25.44 0.87 -26.72
CA ALA A 287 26.56 1.78 -26.84
C ALA A 287 27.73 1.34 -25.97
N GLU A 288 27.47 0.94 -24.72
CA GLU A 288 28.49 0.43 -23.81
C GLU A 288 29.11 -0.88 -24.35
N ILE A 289 28.28 -1.82 -24.81
CA ILE A 289 28.76 -3.07 -25.43
C ILE A 289 29.61 -2.77 -26.67
N GLN A 290 29.16 -1.87 -27.54
CA GLN A 290 29.85 -1.48 -28.76
C GLN A 290 31.17 -0.74 -28.47
N MET A 291 31.18 0.17 -27.50
CA MET A 291 32.40 0.86 -27.05
C MET A 291 33.43 -0.12 -26.49
N GLN A 292 33.00 -1.10 -25.67
CA GLN A 292 33.88 -2.15 -25.14
C GLN A 292 34.47 -3.02 -26.27
N ASN A 293 33.74 -3.18 -27.38
CA ASN A 293 34.20 -3.90 -28.58
C ASN A 293 34.95 -3.01 -29.59
N GLY A 294 35.20 -1.73 -29.29
CA GLY A 294 35.93 -0.80 -30.15
C GLY A 294 35.15 -0.30 -31.37
N ILE A 295 33.83 -0.40 -31.34
CA ILE A 295 32.91 0.11 -32.37
C ILE A 295 32.54 1.55 -32.02
N ALA A 296 32.61 2.45 -33.00
CA ALA A 296 32.18 3.84 -32.82
C ALA A 296 30.66 3.92 -32.70
N VAL A 297 30.16 4.67 -31.71
CA VAL A 297 28.73 4.83 -31.43
C VAL A 297 28.30 6.26 -31.71
N ASP A 298 27.29 6.45 -32.55
CA ASP A 298 26.69 7.74 -32.85
C ASP A 298 25.76 8.18 -31.71
N PRO A 299 25.72 9.47 -31.32
CA PRO A 299 24.93 9.95 -30.18
C PRO A 299 23.43 9.67 -30.31
N TYR A 300 22.78 9.44 -29.17
CA TYR A 300 21.35 9.15 -29.09
C TYR A 300 20.49 10.22 -29.78
N THR A 301 19.58 9.79 -30.66
CA THR A 301 18.54 10.64 -31.24
C THR A 301 17.16 10.05 -30.96
N PRO A 302 16.24 10.80 -30.30
CA PRO A 302 14.92 10.29 -29.98
C PRO A 302 14.06 10.06 -31.23
N PRO A 303 13.11 9.12 -31.19
CA PRO A 303 12.19 8.86 -32.30
C PRO A 303 11.40 10.12 -32.68
N ALA A 304 11.20 10.34 -33.98
CA ALA A 304 10.41 11.48 -34.46
C ALA A 304 8.94 11.36 -34.01
N GLY A 305 8.39 12.42 -33.38
CA GLY A 305 6.97 12.51 -33.03
C GLY A 305 6.62 12.44 -31.54
N TYR A 306 7.61 12.45 -30.63
CA TYR A 306 7.35 12.58 -29.19
C TYR A 306 6.78 13.96 -28.85
N ASP A 307 5.52 14.02 -28.41
CA ASP A 307 4.89 15.22 -27.85
C ASP A 307 4.52 14.98 -26.37
N PRO A 308 5.25 15.58 -25.41
CA PRO A 308 4.97 15.41 -23.98
C PRO A 308 3.63 16.03 -23.54
N LEU A 309 2.97 16.82 -24.40
CA LEU A 309 1.67 17.45 -24.16
C LEU A 309 0.58 16.94 -25.11
N GLY A 310 0.80 15.78 -25.74
CA GLY A 310 -0.20 15.13 -26.59
C GLY A 310 -1.54 14.89 -25.88
N PHE A 311 -2.59 14.68 -26.67
CA PHE A 311 -3.96 14.50 -26.16
C PHE A 311 -4.07 13.37 -25.11
N GLY A 312 -3.39 12.22 -25.33
CA GLY A 312 -3.39 11.12 -24.37
C GLY A 312 -2.72 11.47 -23.04
N GLN A 313 -1.67 12.29 -23.05
CA GLN A 313 -1.02 12.81 -21.83
C GLN A 313 -1.95 13.72 -21.04
N LEU A 314 -2.65 14.63 -21.70
CA LEU A 314 -3.63 15.52 -21.06
C LEU A 314 -4.82 14.75 -20.49
N LEU A 315 -5.33 13.75 -21.22
CA LEU A 315 -6.38 12.86 -20.73
C LEU A 315 -5.92 12.11 -19.48
N ALA A 316 -4.70 11.56 -19.51
CA ALA A 316 -4.13 10.84 -18.38
C ALA A 316 -3.94 11.73 -17.15
N ALA A 317 -3.54 12.99 -17.32
CA ALA A 317 -3.47 13.96 -16.24
C ALA A 317 -4.86 14.24 -15.64
N ALA A 318 -5.90 14.34 -16.47
CA ALA A 318 -7.26 14.58 -16.02
C ALA A 318 -7.82 13.43 -15.16
N VAL A 319 -7.38 12.19 -15.37
CA VAL A 319 -7.79 11.03 -14.54
C VAL A 319 -7.39 11.19 -13.07
N ALA A 320 -6.32 11.93 -12.77
CA ALA A 320 -5.93 12.21 -11.39
C ALA A 320 -6.84 13.23 -10.68
N PHE A 321 -7.63 14.01 -11.43
CA PHE A 321 -8.41 15.12 -10.86
C PHE A 321 -9.51 14.66 -9.89
N PRO A 322 -10.37 13.67 -10.20
CA PRO A 322 -11.41 13.22 -9.26
C PRO A 322 -10.87 12.73 -7.90
N PRO A 323 -9.88 11.82 -7.82
CA PRO A 323 -9.37 11.37 -6.52
C PRO A 323 -8.60 12.48 -5.79
N LEU A 324 -7.92 13.39 -6.52
CA LEU A 324 -7.34 14.59 -5.90
C LEU A 324 -8.42 15.47 -5.28
N TRP A 325 -9.50 15.73 -6.00
CA TRP A 325 -10.61 16.53 -5.52
C TRP A 325 -11.27 15.92 -4.28
N GLN A 326 -11.51 14.61 -4.26
CA GLN A 326 -12.05 13.91 -3.09
C GLN A 326 -11.11 13.99 -1.88
N VAL A 327 -9.80 13.83 -2.08
CA VAL A 327 -8.82 13.99 -0.99
C VAL A 327 -8.78 15.43 -0.48
N LEU A 328 -8.82 16.42 -1.38
CA LEU A 328 -8.86 17.83 -1.01
C LEU A 328 -10.14 18.17 -0.23
N TRP A 329 -11.28 17.61 -0.63
CA TRP A 329 -12.55 17.76 0.07
C TRP A 329 -12.50 17.13 1.46
N MET A 330 -11.97 15.91 1.59
CA MET A 330 -11.76 15.23 2.87
C MET A 330 -10.84 16.06 3.79
N ILE A 331 -9.75 16.58 3.24
CA ILE A 331 -8.81 17.48 3.93
C ILE A 331 -9.53 18.75 4.39
N TRP A 332 -10.35 19.34 3.53
CA TRP A 332 -11.08 20.56 3.83
C TRP A 332 -12.13 20.37 4.92
N GLY A 333 -12.94 19.30 4.84
CA GLY A 333 -13.92 18.94 5.86
C GLY A 333 -13.26 18.62 7.20
N SER A 334 -12.08 17.99 7.18
CA SER A 334 -11.30 17.66 8.37
C SER A 334 -10.25 18.71 8.75
N ARG A 335 -10.31 19.92 8.19
CA ARG A 335 -9.23 20.92 8.31
C ARG A 335 -8.84 21.23 9.75
N GLY A 336 -9.80 21.26 10.67
CA GLY A 336 -9.54 21.48 12.09
C GLY A 336 -8.68 20.38 12.72
N LYS A 337 -9.03 19.11 12.46
CA LYS A 337 -8.28 17.93 12.91
C LYS A 337 -6.92 17.82 12.21
N LEU A 338 -6.87 18.17 10.93
CA LEU A 338 -5.61 18.15 10.17
C LEU A 338 -4.67 19.25 10.65
N LEU A 339 -5.15 20.47 10.89
CA LEU A 339 -4.34 21.57 11.42
C LEU A 339 -3.79 21.25 12.80
N THR A 340 -4.59 20.63 13.69
CA THR A 340 -4.07 20.19 14.99
C THR A 340 -3.04 19.08 14.85
N TRP A 341 -3.25 18.14 13.93
CA TRP A 341 -2.27 17.10 13.63
C TRP A 341 -0.96 17.67 13.05
N ILE A 342 -1.03 18.55 12.04
CA ILE A 342 0.13 19.21 11.41
C ILE A 342 0.90 20.01 12.46
N LYS A 343 0.21 20.79 13.30
CA LYS A 343 0.87 21.55 14.38
C LYS A 343 1.52 20.64 15.42
N GLY A 344 0.94 19.47 15.69
CA GLY A 344 1.48 18.47 16.61
C GLY A 344 2.61 17.62 16.01
N TYR A 345 2.72 17.55 14.68
CA TYR A 345 3.64 16.65 13.99
C TYR A 345 5.12 16.96 14.27
N PRO A 346 5.61 18.23 14.19
CA PRO A 346 6.98 18.56 14.54
C PRO A 346 7.34 18.17 15.98
N THR A 347 6.43 18.42 16.93
CA THR A 347 6.64 18.06 18.34
C THR A 347 6.67 16.55 18.53
N SER A 348 5.81 15.81 17.82
CA SER A 348 5.79 14.35 17.81
C SER A 348 7.08 13.76 17.22
N LEU A 349 7.52 14.30 16.09
CA LEU A 349 8.75 13.91 15.41
C LEU A 349 9.97 14.23 16.28
N TRP A 350 10.03 15.42 16.89
CA TRP A 350 11.08 15.80 17.82
C TRP A 350 11.13 14.87 19.03
N ASN A 351 9.97 14.60 19.65
CA ASN A 351 9.90 13.66 20.77
C ASN A 351 10.32 12.25 20.37
N GLY A 352 9.95 11.79 19.17
CA GLY A 352 10.38 10.51 18.61
C GLY A 352 11.89 10.46 18.38
N THR A 353 12.46 11.54 17.84
CA THR A 353 13.90 11.67 17.55
C THR A 353 14.70 11.73 18.85
N VAL A 354 14.30 12.58 19.80
CA VAL A 354 14.90 12.65 21.13
C VAL A 354 14.79 11.30 21.82
N PHE A 355 13.68 10.59 21.71
CA PHE A 355 13.55 9.25 22.26
C PHE A 355 14.50 8.25 21.59
N LEU A 356 14.60 8.25 20.26
CA LEU A 356 15.51 7.39 19.50
C LEU A 356 16.97 7.58 19.96
N PHE A 357 17.41 8.83 20.08
CA PHE A 357 18.82 9.16 20.38
C PHE A 357 19.15 9.28 21.87
N THR A 358 18.18 9.60 22.74
CA THR A 358 18.42 9.82 24.18
C THR A 358 17.68 8.83 25.09
N GLY A 359 16.68 8.11 24.59
CA GLY A 359 15.88 7.15 25.38
C GLY A 359 14.97 7.82 26.40
N ARG A 360 15.00 9.15 26.49
CA ARG A 360 14.12 9.95 27.35
C ARG A 360 12.76 10.08 26.69
N ARG A 361 11.72 10.31 27.51
CA ARG A 361 10.31 10.45 27.09
C ARG A 361 9.72 9.18 26.44
N ASN A 362 9.98 8.01 27.01
CA ASN A 362 9.46 6.73 26.50
C ASN A 362 7.92 6.70 26.41
N PRO A 363 7.33 6.81 25.21
CA PRO A 363 5.88 6.80 25.05
C PRO A 363 5.30 5.41 25.31
N TRP A 364 6.09 4.34 25.18
CA TRP A 364 5.68 2.97 25.44
C TRP A 364 5.17 2.78 26.87
N LYS A 365 5.74 3.48 27.85
CA LYS A 365 5.24 3.43 29.24
C LYS A 365 3.82 3.96 29.36
N LYS A 366 3.48 5.03 28.63
CA LYS A 366 2.11 5.57 28.58
C LYS A 366 1.16 4.59 27.86
N VAL A 367 1.62 3.96 26.79
CA VAL A 367 0.85 2.94 26.07
C VAL A 367 0.55 1.72 26.96
N LEU A 368 1.54 1.24 27.71
CA LEU A 368 1.35 0.16 28.68
C LEU A 368 0.38 0.57 29.79
N ALA A 369 0.50 1.77 30.35
CA ALA A 369 -0.40 2.26 31.39
C ALA A 369 -1.87 2.35 30.92
N ARG A 370 -2.12 2.80 29.68
CA ARG A 370 -3.48 2.77 29.10
C ARG A 370 -4.00 1.35 28.91
N ARG A 371 -3.13 0.45 28.44
CA ARG A 371 -3.49 -0.96 28.21
C ARG A 371 -3.82 -1.69 29.52
N ASP A 372 -3.13 -1.36 30.60
CA ASP A 372 -3.35 -1.94 31.92
C ASP A 372 -4.58 -1.30 32.63
N GLY A 373 -4.96 -0.07 32.25
CA GLY A 373 -6.13 0.65 32.78
C GLY A 373 -7.45 0.46 32.02
N SER A 374 -7.43 0.04 30.75
CA SER A 374 -8.64 -0.33 30.01
C SER A 374 -9.06 -1.76 30.30
N TYR A 375 -10.30 -1.96 30.79
CA TYR A 375 -10.96 -3.26 30.82
C TYR A 375 -10.88 -3.94 29.44
N PRO A 376 -10.80 -5.28 29.38
CA PRO A 376 -10.43 -5.99 28.17
C PRO A 376 -11.60 -6.01 27.18
N SER A 377 -11.79 -4.94 26.41
CA SER A 377 -12.51 -5.06 25.14
C SER A 377 -11.59 -5.76 24.16
N SER A 378 -11.84 -7.05 23.99
CA SER A 378 -11.21 -7.87 22.98
C SER A 378 -11.44 -7.25 21.60
N ASN A 379 -10.37 -7.12 20.81
CA ASN A 379 -10.36 -6.92 19.35
C ASN A 379 -10.24 -5.49 18.78
N SER A 380 -9.67 -4.54 19.52
CA SER A 380 -9.15 -3.31 18.90
C SER A 380 -7.66 -3.43 18.57
N MET A 381 -7.32 -4.17 17.50
CA MET A 381 -5.92 -4.26 17.03
C MET A 381 -5.53 -3.06 16.15
N TYR A 382 -6.50 -2.23 15.72
CA TYR A 382 -6.29 -1.15 14.75
C TYR A 382 -7.19 0.08 14.92
N ASP A 383 -7.96 0.23 16.02
CA ASP A 383 -8.71 1.47 16.17
C ASP A 383 -7.72 2.60 16.49
N SER A 384 -7.64 3.51 15.52
CA SER A 384 -6.99 4.80 15.54
C SER A 384 -5.59 4.83 16.17
N ILE A 385 -4.57 4.84 15.29
CA ILE A 385 -3.45 5.74 15.55
C ILE A 385 -4.10 7.11 15.78
N PRO A 386 -4.01 7.71 16.99
CA PRO A 386 -4.64 8.99 17.21
C PRO A 386 -3.96 9.98 16.28
N LEU A 387 -4.72 10.60 15.37
CA LEU A 387 -4.31 11.87 14.77
C LEU A 387 -4.25 12.99 15.82
N ALA A 388 -4.71 12.73 17.05
CA ALA A 388 -4.51 13.62 18.18
C ALA A 388 -3.03 13.61 18.57
N GLY A 389 -2.32 14.65 18.14
CA GLY A 389 -1.06 15.07 18.74
C GLY A 389 -1.20 15.25 20.26
N ALA A 390 -0.07 15.17 20.95
CA ALA A 390 0.05 15.19 22.40
C ALA A 390 -0.34 16.55 23.04
N ASN A 391 -1.62 16.91 23.01
CA ASN A 391 -2.21 18.03 23.76
C ASN A 391 -3.50 17.56 24.48
N GLU A 392 -3.38 16.56 25.34
CA GLU A 392 -4.37 16.27 26.38
C GLU A 392 -3.69 16.39 27.75
N ASP A 393 -3.12 17.56 28.03
CA ASP A 393 -2.88 18.01 29.40
C ASP A 393 -3.96 19.05 29.72
N GLY A 394 -5.19 18.56 29.89
CA GLY A 394 -6.37 19.36 30.18
C GLY A 394 -7.36 18.54 30.99
N VAL A 395 -7.03 18.30 32.25
CA VAL A 395 -7.97 17.75 33.24
C VAL A 395 -9.12 18.74 33.39
N PRO A 396 -10.39 18.41 33.09
CA PRO A 396 -11.50 19.23 33.53
C PRO A 396 -11.74 18.89 34.99
N THR A 397 -11.18 19.70 35.90
CA THR A 397 -11.63 19.74 37.29
C THR A 397 -13.07 20.22 37.32
N LEU A 398 -13.95 19.33 37.75
CA LEU A 398 -15.33 19.61 38.16
C LEU A 398 -15.33 20.76 39.18
N LYS A 399 -15.81 21.95 38.80
CA LYS A 399 -16.23 22.98 39.77
C LYS A 399 -17.58 23.55 39.37
N SER A 400 -18.56 23.17 40.17
CA SER A 400 -19.83 23.85 40.38
C SER A 400 -19.60 25.34 40.69
N ALA A 401 -20.30 26.21 39.97
CA ALA A 401 -20.79 27.49 40.50
C ALA A 401 -21.89 28.02 39.58
N SER A 402 -23.06 28.20 40.19
CA SER A 402 -24.25 28.85 39.66
C SER A 402 -24.19 30.38 39.82
N SER A 403 -25.13 31.06 39.16
CA SER A 403 -25.50 32.50 39.25
C SER A 403 -24.60 33.48 38.46
N PHE A 404 -25.07 34.49 37.74
CA PHE A 404 -26.24 35.36 37.91
C PHE A 404 -26.70 35.92 36.54
N ALA A 405 -27.97 36.30 36.45
CA ALA A 405 -28.68 36.79 35.27
C ALA A 405 -28.51 38.30 34.98
N THR A 406 -28.82 38.73 33.75
CA THR A 406 -29.61 39.94 33.40
C THR A 406 -29.88 39.98 31.87
N GLY A 407 -31.16 40.10 31.45
CA GLY A 407 -31.65 40.10 30.04
C GLY A 407 -31.67 41.50 29.39
N PRO A 408 -32.65 41.89 28.53
CA PRO A 408 -33.77 41.10 27.94
C PRO A 408 -34.09 41.42 26.44
N GLU A 409 -35.19 40.80 25.94
CA GLU A 409 -36.00 41.09 24.72
C GLU A 409 -35.41 40.62 23.37
N GLU A 410 -36.11 39.92 22.46
CA GLU A 410 -37.48 40.11 21.97
C GLU A 410 -38.22 38.82 21.54
N LYS A 411 -39.55 38.93 21.47
CA LYS A 411 -40.62 37.93 21.26
C LYS A 411 -40.71 37.36 19.83
N PHE A 412 -41.14 36.10 19.72
CA PHE A 412 -42.32 35.73 18.91
C PHE A 412 -42.88 34.39 19.40
N GLU A 413 -44.17 34.42 19.77
CA GLU A 413 -45.00 33.30 20.20
C GLU A 413 -45.49 32.49 19.00
N MET A 414 -45.54 31.16 19.13
CA MET A 414 -46.74 30.40 18.81
C MET A 414 -46.78 29.12 19.63
N GLU A 415 -47.87 28.96 20.36
CA GLU A 415 -48.20 27.87 21.28
C GLU A 415 -48.54 26.58 20.51
N ASP A 416 -48.13 25.43 21.06
CA ASP A 416 -49.06 24.32 21.31
C ASP A 416 -48.45 23.28 22.27
N GLU A 417 -49.35 22.56 22.94
CA GLU A 417 -49.24 22.01 24.30
C GLU A 417 -48.18 20.95 24.60
N PHE A 418 -47.83 20.98 25.89
CA PHE A 418 -46.80 20.25 26.60
C PHE A 418 -47.38 18.98 27.25
N VAL A 419 -46.81 17.81 26.96
CA VAL A 419 -46.77 16.69 27.93
C VAL A 419 -45.32 16.26 28.06
N GLY A 420 -44.76 16.50 29.24
CA GLY A 420 -43.34 16.40 29.51
C GLY A 420 -42.80 14.98 29.52
N SER A 421 -41.62 14.82 28.92
CA SER A 421 -40.54 14.06 29.55
C SER A 421 -39.23 14.81 29.26
N LYS A 422 -38.44 15.04 30.31
CA LYS A 422 -37.12 15.65 30.20
C LYS A 422 -36.24 14.77 29.32
N SER A 423 -35.88 15.25 28.13
CA SER A 423 -34.83 14.66 27.31
C SER A 423 -33.50 14.82 28.03
N GLU A 424 -33.07 13.79 28.74
CA GLU A 424 -31.67 13.62 29.11
C GLU A 424 -30.83 13.61 27.82
N SER A 425 -29.99 14.63 27.68
CA SER A 425 -28.86 14.67 26.75
C SER A 425 -27.91 13.53 27.09
N THR A 426 -28.20 12.36 26.51
CA THR A 426 -27.33 11.20 26.53
C THR A 426 -26.47 11.26 25.27
N THR A 427 -25.26 11.79 25.41
CA THR A 427 -24.14 11.46 24.54
C THR A 427 -23.75 10.00 24.81
N THR A 428 -24.60 9.08 24.36
CA THR A 428 -24.35 7.64 24.43
C THR A 428 -23.48 7.23 23.26
N LEU A 429 -22.26 6.85 23.63
CA LEU A 429 -21.35 5.98 22.91
C LEU A 429 -22.14 4.88 22.18
N TYR A 430 -22.12 4.92 20.85
CA TYR A 430 -22.68 3.88 19.98
C TYR A 430 -21.91 2.56 20.22
N ASP A 431 -22.60 1.52 20.69
CA ASP A 431 -22.08 0.17 20.87
C ASP A 431 -22.40 -0.69 19.63
N PRO A 432 -21.41 -1.03 18.79
CA PRO A 432 -21.62 -1.79 17.55
C PRO A 432 -21.82 -3.31 17.78
N TYR A 433 -22.04 -3.78 19.00
CA TYR A 433 -22.24 -5.20 19.31
C TYR A 433 -23.63 -5.57 19.85
N TYR A 434 -24.62 -4.67 19.79
CA TYR A 434 -26.00 -5.03 20.11
C TYR A 434 -26.64 -5.87 18.99
N ASN A 435 -26.71 -7.19 19.19
CA ASN A 435 -27.39 -8.12 18.29
C ASN A 435 -28.63 -8.72 18.98
N PRO A 436 -29.87 -8.30 18.64
CA PRO A 436 -31.08 -8.79 19.27
C PRO A 436 -31.58 -10.09 18.61
N THR A 437 -30.74 -11.11 18.46
CA THR A 437 -31.21 -12.41 17.91
C THR A 437 -30.49 -13.62 18.52
N PHE A 438 -30.61 -13.82 19.84
CA PHE A 438 -30.48 -15.17 20.43
C PHE A 438 -31.36 -15.28 21.69
N GLY A 439 -32.67 -15.24 21.46
CA GLY A 439 -33.69 -15.54 22.47
C GLY A 439 -33.79 -17.06 22.72
N LYS A 440 -33.31 -17.48 23.89
CA LYS A 440 -33.77 -18.61 24.72
C LYS A 440 -34.52 -19.75 24.00
N ARG A 441 -33.82 -20.84 23.69
CA ARG A 441 -34.43 -22.18 23.55
C ARG A 441 -34.90 -22.64 24.93
N GLY A 442 -36.22 -22.78 25.08
CA GLY A 442 -36.88 -23.21 26.30
C GLY A 442 -36.43 -24.61 26.76
N LYS A 443 -36.31 -24.75 28.09
CA LYS A 443 -36.20 -26.03 28.79
C LYS A 443 -37.44 -26.87 28.47
N ARG A 444 -37.24 -28.07 27.92
CA ARG A 444 -38.27 -29.09 27.77
C ARG A 444 -38.26 -29.94 29.04
N ASN A 445 -39.33 -29.84 29.84
CA ASN A 445 -39.57 -30.72 30.97
C ASN A 445 -39.90 -32.14 30.46
N SER A 446 -39.19 -33.12 31.00
CA SER A 446 -39.54 -34.53 31.03
C SER A 446 -40.57 -34.77 32.13
N GLY A 447 -41.69 -35.40 31.79
CA GLY A 447 -42.71 -35.85 32.72
C GLY A 447 -43.73 -36.71 32.00
N GLU A 448 -43.54 -38.02 32.08
CA GLU A 448 -44.46 -39.08 31.66
C GLU A 448 -45.79 -39.01 32.42
N GLY A 449 -46.90 -39.40 31.78
CA GLY A 449 -48.21 -39.47 32.44
C GLY A 449 -49.37 -39.82 31.51
N VAL A 450 -49.41 -41.09 31.07
CA VAL A 450 -50.57 -41.99 30.97
C VAL A 450 -51.94 -41.42 30.49
N VAL A 451 -52.38 -41.95 29.33
CA VAL A 451 -53.75 -42.03 28.75
C VAL A 451 -54.47 -43.22 29.42
N PRO A 452 -55.80 -43.25 29.71
CA PRO A 452 -56.82 -43.24 28.64
C PRO A 452 -58.18 -42.56 28.88
N GLU A 453 -58.81 -42.33 27.72
CA GLU A 453 -60.20 -41.97 27.40
C GLU A 453 -61.26 -42.85 28.10
N PRO A 454 -62.54 -42.44 28.10
CA PRO A 454 -63.39 -42.63 26.90
C PRO A 454 -63.79 -41.36 26.14
#